data_AF-A0A670ZWH4-F1
#
_entry.id   AF-A0A670ZWH4-F1
#
_cell.length_a   1.000
_cell.length_b   1.000
_cell.length_c   1.000
_cell.angle_alpha   90.00
_cell.angle_beta   90.00
_cell.angle_gamma   90.00
#
_symmetry.space_group_name_H-M   'P 1'
#
loop_
_entity.id
_entity.type
_entity.pdbx_description
1 polymer ?
#
loop_
_entity_poly.entity_id
_entity_poly.type
_entity_poly.pdbx_seq_one_letter_code
_entity_poly.pdbx_strand_id
1 'polypeptide(L)' 'ERKGGEGGEEGKVLAAFGDVAICFSAEEWAELAGWQKDLYRDVMAENFQLVSSLGKSWKGAQRPSSLTPR' A
#
# COMPACT_ATOMS: atom_id res chain seq x y z
N GLU A 1 -2.46 -5.34 -33.55
CA GLU A 1 -3.12 -5.01 -32.26
C GLU A 1 -2.07 -4.82 -31.18
N ARG A 2 -2.07 -3.67 -30.49
CA ARG A 2 -1.26 -3.51 -29.26
C ARG A 2 -2.10 -4.03 -28.11
N LYS A 3 -1.79 -5.25 -27.64
CA LYS A 3 -2.42 -5.85 -26.47
C LYS A 3 -1.89 -5.14 -25.23
N GLY A 4 -2.79 -4.45 -24.53
CA GLY A 4 -2.46 -3.56 -23.42
C GLY A 4 -2.01 -4.29 -22.15
N GLY A 5 -1.08 -3.64 -21.45
CA GLY A 5 -1.08 -3.41 -20.00
C GLY A 5 -0.90 -4.62 -19.09
N GLU A 6 0.33 -4.82 -18.61
CA GLU A 6 0.60 -5.49 -17.34
C GLU A 6 -0.09 -4.73 -16.19
N GLY A 7 -1.23 -5.22 -15.71
CA GLY A 7 -1.93 -4.75 -14.51
C GLY A 7 -1.87 -5.73 -13.34
N GLY A 8 -0.93 -6.68 -13.35
CA GLY A 8 -0.93 -7.85 -12.45
C GLY A 8 -0.44 -7.60 -11.03
N GLU A 9 0.26 -6.50 -10.77
CA GLU A 9 0.89 -6.26 -9.46
C GLU A 9 0.03 -5.39 -8.54
N GLU A 10 -0.69 -4.41 -9.08
CA GLU A 10 -1.52 -3.49 -8.28
C GLU A 10 -2.72 -4.19 -7.64
N GLY A 11 -3.40 -5.06 -8.40
CA GLY A 11 -4.49 -5.88 -7.87
C GLY A 11 -4.04 -6.88 -6.80
N LYS A 12 -2.79 -7.34 -6.87
CA LYS A 12 -2.21 -8.28 -5.90
C LYS A 12 -1.84 -7.58 -4.59
N VAL A 13 -1.33 -6.36 -4.67
CA VAL A 13 -1.02 -5.54 -3.49
C VAL A 13 -2.31 -5.13 -2.76
N LEU A 14 -3.34 -4.72 -3.49
CA LEU A 14 -4.64 -4.39 -2.91
C LEU A 14 -5.30 -5.61 -2.24
N ALA A 15 -5.21 -6.79 -2.87
CA ALA A 15 -5.70 -8.04 -2.28
C ALA A 15 -4.95 -8.39 -0.99
N ALA A 16 -3.61 -8.33 -1.00
CA ALA A 16 -2.80 -8.61 0.18
C ALA A 16 -3.06 -7.61 1.32
N PHE A 17 -3.31 -6.33 1.01
CA PHE A 17 -3.63 -5.33 2.03
C PHE A 17 -5.05 -5.53 2.58
N GLY A 18 -6.01 -5.90 1.72
CA GLY A 18 -7.37 -6.23 2.11
C GLY A 18 -7.47 -7.43 3.05
N ASP A 19 -6.58 -8.41 2.92
CA ASP A 19 -6.55 -9.59 3.80
C ASP A 19 -6.11 -9.26 5.25
N VAL A 20 -5.40 -8.16 5.46
CA VAL A 20 -4.87 -7.75 6.79
C VAL A 20 -5.54 -6.50 7.35
N ALA A 21 -6.15 -5.67 6.50
CA ALA A 21 -6.80 -4.43 6.92
C ALA A 21 -8.21 -4.70 7.45
N ILE A 22 -8.52 -4.12 8.61
CA ILE A 22 -9.89 -4.07 9.13
C ILE A 22 -10.51 -2.75 8.67
N CYS A 23 -11.60 -2.84 7.92
CA CYS A 23 -12.37 -1.68 7.47
C CYS A 23 -13.74 -1.70 8.15
N PHE A 24 -14.17 -0.54 8.66
CA PHE A 24 -15.48 -0.37 9.27
C PHE A 24 -16.38 0.43 8.33
N SER A 25 -17.67 0.05 8.27
CA SER A 25 -18.71 0.91 7.71
C SER A 25 -18.93 2.16 8.57
N ALA A 26 -19.73 3.12 8.09
CA ALA A 26 -20.04 4.31 8.87
C ALA A 26 -20.82 3.96 10.16
N GLU A 27 -21.72 2.98 10.06
CA GLU A 27 -22.52 2.45 11.16
C GLU A 27 -21.63 1.72 12.17
N GLU A 28 -20.77 0.80 11.72
CA GLU A 28 -19.84 0.07 12.58
C GLU A 28 -18.85 1.02 13.27
N TRP A 29 -18.36 2.03 12.54
CA TRP A 29 -17.51 3.06 13.10
C TRP A 29 -18.23 3.86 14.19
N ALA A 30 -19.52 4.16 14.03
CA ALA A 30 -20.28 4.86 15.05
C ALA A 30 -20.35 4.06 16.37
N GLU A 31 -20.45 2.74 16.28
CA GLU A 31 -20.56 1.82 17.42
C GLU A 31 -19.23 1.57 18.16
N LEU A 32 -18.08 1.87 17.56
CA LEU A 32 -16.78 1.71 18.22
C LEU A 32 -16.63 2.58 19.47
N ALA A 33 -16.08 1.99 20.53
CA ALA A 33 -15.65 2.73 21.71
C ALA A 33 -14.50 3.69 21.36
N GLY A 34 -14.34 4.76 22.15
CA GLY A 34 -13.32 5.79 21.89
C GLY A 34 -11.91 5.21 21.71
N TRP A 35 -11.50 4.28 22.58
CA TRP A 35 -10.19 3.64 22.51
C TRP A 35 -10.00 2.79 21.24
N GLN A 36 -11.06 2.22 20.66
CA GLN A 36 -10.98 1.46 19.41
C GLN A 36 -10.75 2.39 18.22
N LYS A 37 -11.38 3.58 18.21
CA LYS A 37 -11.17 4.61 17.19
C LYS A 37 -9.76 5.18 17.25
N ASP A 38 -9.24 5.37 18.46
CA ASP A 38 -7.88 5.84 18.67
C ASP A 38 -6.87 4.80 18.20
N LEU A 39 -7.04 3.53 18.58
CA LEU A 39 -6.19 2.44 18.09
C LEU A 39 -6.21 2.33 16.55
N TYR A 40 -7.40 2.44 15.92
CA TYR A 40 -7.52 2.42 14.47
C TYR A 40 -6.73 3.58 13.82
N ARG A 41 -6.85 4.80 14.36
CA ARG A 41 -6.12 5.97 13.85
C ARG A 41 -4.62 5.80 13.98
N ASP A 42 -4.14 5.25 15.10
CA ASP A 42 -2.71 5.02 15.33
C ASP A 42 -2.15 3.99 14.34
N VAL A 43 -2.82 2.85 14.19
CA VAL A 43 -2.43 1.80 13.25
C VAL A 43 -2.44 2.30 11.80
N MET A 44 -3.47 3.07 11.41
CA MET A 44 -3.54 3.63 10.05
C MET A 44 -2.50 4.70 9.79
N ALA A 45 -2.13 5.50 10.81
CA ALA A 45 -1.06 6.48 10.69
C ALA A 45 0.31 5.80 10.49
N GLU A 46 0.61 4.74 11.25
CA GLU A 46 1.83 3.93 11.08
C GLU A 46 1.88 3.28 9.70
N ASN A 47 0.78 2.67 9.25
CA ASN A 47 0.67 2.08 7.91
C ASN A 47 0.93 3.12 6.81
N PHE A 48 0.34 4.32 6.93
CA PHE A 48 0.57 5.40 5.98
C PHE A 48 2.04 5.83 5.93
N GLN A 49 2.70 5.94 7.09
CA GLN A 49 4.12 6.28 7.16
C GLN A 49 5.01 5.20 6.53
N LEU A 50 4.73 3.92 6.81
CA LEU A 50 5.44 2.78 6.23
C LEU A 50 5.33 2.78 4.70
N VAL A 51 4.11 2.88 4.16
CA VAL A 51 3.89 2.92 2.70
C VAL A 51 4.55 4.15 2.07
N SER A 52 4.45 5.32 2.72
CA SER A 52 5.13 6.54 2.28
C SER A 52 6.66 6.42 2.32
N SER A 53 7.22 5.59 3.20
CA SER A 53 8.67 5.33 3.26
C SER A 53 9.15 4.46 2.10
N LEU A 54 8.35 3.48 1.66
CA LEU A 54 8.65 2.60 0.53
C LEU A 54 8.73 3.38 -0.79
N GLY A 55 7.88 4.39 -0.97
CA GLY A 55 7.93 5.29 -2.13
C GLY A 55 9.23 6.13 -2.23
N LYS A 56 10.00 6.26 -1.14
CA LYS A 56 11.27 7.00 -1.11
C LYS A 56 12.48 6.15 -1.50
N SER A 57 12.44 4.82 -1.29
CA SER A 57 13.55 3.93 -1.63
C SER A 57 13.61 3.56 -3.12
N TRP A 58 12.49 3.64 -3.84
CA TRP A 58 12.41 3.27 -5.25
C TRP A 58 13.18 4.20 -6.21
N LYS A 59 13.49 5.44 -5.80
CA LYS A 59 14.31 6.36 -6.61
C LYS A 59 15.83 6.04 -6.59
N GLY A 60 16.22 4.88 -6.03
CA GLY A 60 17.61 4.42 -5.97
C GLY A 60 17.97 3.26 -6.91
N ALA A 61 17.01 2.66 -7.62
CA ALA A 61 17.31 1.67 -8.65
C ALA A 61 17.70 2.40 -9.96
N GLN A 62 18.79 3.16 -9.89
CA GLN A 62 19.49 3.60 -11.09
C GLN A 62 19.85 2.33 -11.87
N ARG A 63 19.37 2.21 -13.12
CA ARG A 63 19.86 1.23 -14.09
C ARG A 63 21.38 1.12 -13.93
N PRO A 64 21.96 -0.07 -13.67
CA PRO A 64 23.41 -0.19 -13.73
C PRO A 64 23.82 0.20 -15.15
N SER A 65 24.58 1.28 -15.28
CA SER A 65 25.07 1.86 -16.54
C SER A 65 26.13 0.99 -17.21
N SER A 66 26.15 -0.32 -16.96
CA SER A 66 27.22 -1.24 -17.34
C SER A 66 26.80 -2.37 -18.28
N LEU A 67 25.59 -2.36 -18.83
CA LEU A 67 25.20 -3.32 -19.88
C LEU A 67 25.18 -2.65 -21.25
N THR A 68 26.37 -2.33 -21.74
CA THR A 68 26.65 -2.18 -23.18
C THR A 68 26.92 -3.58 -23.76
N PRO A 69 26.06 -4.14 -24.62
CA PRO A 69 26.37 -5.35 -25.34
C PRO A 69 27.43 -5.04 -26.41
N ARG A 70 28.46 -5.87 -26.51
CA ARG A 70 29.42 -5.87 -27.62
C ARG A 70 28.87 -6.68 -28.78
#